data_AF-X1PAS9-F1
#
_entry.id   AF-X1PAS9-F1
#
_cell.length_a   1.000
_cell.length_b   1.000
_cell.length_c   1.000
_cell.angle_alpha   90.00
_cell.angle_beta   90.00
_cell.angle_gamma   90.00
#
_symmetry.space_group_name_H-M   'P 1'
#
loop_
_entity.id
_entity.type
_entity.pdbx_description
1 polymer ?
#
loop_
_entity_poly.entity_id
_entity_poly.type
_entity_poly.pdbx_seq_one_letter_code
_entity_poly.pdbx_strand_id
1 'polypeptide(L)' 'MLLRVLGYAAGRIANRLERKGGHLAAEPEGFIVEDSEGPLKKGELERAAIWAKGIVESKK' A
#
# COMPACT_ATOMS: atom_id res chain seq x y z
N MET A 1 -19.07 7.33 -5.06
CA MET A 1 -17.74 7.97 -5.13
C MET A 1 -17.39 8.53 -3.76
N LEU A 2 -16.74 7.73 -2.88
CA LEU A 2 -16.44 8.16 -1.49
C LEU A 2 -15.28 7.37 -0.84
N LEU A 3 -14.43 6.71 -1.63
CA LEU A 3 -13.22 6.02 -1.11
C LEU A 3 -11.96 6.91 -1.17
N ARG A 4 -12.06 8.10 -1.77
CA ARG A 4 -10.92 9.01 -1.96
C ARG A 4 -10.56 9.85 -0.73
N VAL A 5 -11.37 9.85 0.34
CA VAL A 5 -11.20 10.79 1.47
C VAL A 5 -11.15 10.12 2.86
N LEU A 6 -11.56 8.85 3.02
CA LEU A 6 -11.74 8.20 4.34
C LEU A 6 -10.72 7.09 4.71
N GLY A 7 -9.43 7.27 4.37
CA GLY A 7 -8.38 6.61 5.15
C GLY A 7 -8.01 5.20 4.73
N TYR A 8 -7.12 5.12 3.76
CA TYR A 8 -6.22 3.97 3.67
C TYR A 8 -5.10 4.10 4.70
N ALA A 9 -4.81 3.01 5.43
CA ALA A 9 -3.71 2.96 6.40
C ALA A 9 -2.35 3.24 5.74
N ALA A 10 -2.21 2.89 4.46
CA ALA A 10 -0.97 3.03 3.68
C ALA A 10 -0.37 4.45 3.76
N GLY A 11 -1.16 5.49 3.44
CA GLY A 11 -0.68 6.87 3.51
C GLY A 11 -0.33 7.34 4.93
N ARG A 12 -1.08 6.88 5.95
CA ARG A 12 -0.76 7.19 7.36
C ARG A 12 0.53 6.51 7.82
N ILE A 13 0.77 5.28 7.39
CA ILE A 13 1.99 4.53 7.69
C ILE A 13 3.19 5.20 7.02
N ALA A 14 3.06 5.59 5.75
CA ALA A 14 4.09 6.32 5.02
C ALA A 14 4.46 7.63 5.70
N ASN A 15 3.48 8.48 5.99
CA ASN A 15 3.70 9.74 6.71
C ASN A 15 4.38 9.52 8.07
N ARG A 16 4.02 8.45 8.79
CA ARG A 16 4.63 8.13 10.10
C ARG A 16 6.05 7.61 9.94
N LEU A 17 6.35 6.85 8.89
CA LEU A 17 7.70 6.36 8.57
C LEU A 17 8.63 7.54 8.24
N GLU A 18 8.20 8.44 7.36
CA GLU A 18 8.97 9.62 6.97
C GLU A 18 9.24 10.55 8.15
N ARG A 19 8.22 10.79 8.98
CA ARG A 19 8.38 11.57 10.24
C ARG A 19 9.37 10.96 11.23
N LYS A 20 9.68 9.67 11.11
CA LYS A 20 10.69 8.99 11.92
C LYS A 20 12.07 8.95 11.25
N GLY A 21 12.24 9.65 10.12
CA GLY A 21 13.49 9.67 9.34
C GLY A 21 13.65 8.49 8.39
N GLY A 22 12.60 7.69 8.16
CA GLY A 22 12.62 6.64 7.15
C GLY A 22 12.43 7.20 5.74
N HIS A 23 13.04 6.57 4.75
CA HIS A 23 12.80 6.87 3.34
C HIS A 23 11.84 5.85 2.73
N LEU A 24 10.86 6.32 1.97
CA LEU A 24 9.95 5.44 1.24
C LEU A 24 10.71 4.75 0.10
N ALA A 25 10.67 3.43 0.08
CA ALA A 25 11.27 2.63 -1.00
C ALA A 25 10.39 2.57 -2.26
N ALA A 26 9.09 2.88 -2.11
CA ALA A 26 8.12 3.05 -3.19
C ALA A 26 6.93 3.87 -2.66
N GLU A 27 6.05 4.33 -3.56
CA GLU A 27 4.78 4.93 -3.16
C GLU A 27 3.94 3.95 -2.33
N PRO A 28 3.26 4.42 -1.27
CA PRO A 28 2.44 3.55 -0.43
C PRO A 28 1.20 3.07 -1.18
N GLU A 29 0.99 1.76 -1.19
CA GLU A 29 -0.16 1.12 -1.84
C GLU A 29 -1.05 0.41 -0.81
N GLY A 30 -2.34 0.41 -1.07
CA GLY A 30 -3.36 -0.25 -0.27
C GLY A 30 -3.97 -1.47 -0.96
N PHE A 31 -4.37 -2.46 -0.17
CA PHE A 31 -5.03 -3.67 -0.66
C PHE A 31 -6.43 -3.85 -0.09
N ILE A 32 -7.32 -4.40 -0.90
CA ILE A 32 -8.73 -4.62 -0.58
C ILE A 32 -8.93 -6.05 -0.07
N VAL A 33 -9.69 -6.18 1.01
CA VAL A 33 -10.19 -7.45 1.53
C VAL A 33 -11.70 -7.55 1.26
N GLU A 34 -12.22 -8.78 1.15
CA GLU A 34 -13.64 -9.03 0.90
C GLU A 34 -14.53 -8.65 2.09
N ASP A 35 -13.99 -8.71 3.31
CA ASP A 35 -14.68 -8.33 4.55
C ASP A 35 -13.68 -7.61 5.50
N SER A 36 -13.83 -7.75 6.81
CA SER A 36 -13.07 -6.99 7.81
C SER A 36 -11.67 -7.53 8.07
N GLU A 37 -11.47 -8.86 8.01
CA GLU A 37 -10.18 -9.50 8.28
C GLU A 37 -9.58 -10.23 7.06
N GLY A 38 -10.36 -10.43 6.00
CA GLY A 38 -9.93 -11.14 4.80
C GLY A 38 -11.03 -12.04 4.21
N PRO A 39 -10.77 -12.79 3.12
CA PRO A 39 -9.52 -12.85 2.34
C PRO A 39 -9.27 -11.59 1.49
N LEU A 40 -8.09 -11.50 0.87
CA LEU A 40 -7.85 -10.50 -0.17
C LEU A 40 -8.87 -10.64 -1.30
N LYS A 41 -9.33 -9.50 -1.80
CA LYS A 41 -10.18 -9.48 -2.98
C LYS A 41 -9.45 -10.06 -4.19
N LYS A 42 -10.20 -10.74 -5.06
CA LYS A 42 -9.65 -11.31 -6.30
C LYS A 42 -8.87 -10.26 -7.09
N GLY A 43 -7.61 -10.55 -7.45
CA GLY A 43 -6.72 -9.65 -8.17
C GLY A 43 -5.80 -8.80 -7.29
N GLU A 44 -6.06 -8.71 -5.99
CA GLU A 44 -5.24 -7.90 -5.07
C GLU A 44 -3.89 -8.55 -4.78
N LEU A 45 -3.80 -9.88 -4.83
CA LEU A 45 -2.54 -10.59 -4.66
C LEU A 45 -1.58 -10.28 -5.82
N GLU A 46 -2.08 -10.26 -7.05
CA GLU A 46 -1.33 -9.89 -8.25
C GLU A 46 -0.91 -8.42 -8.22
N ARG A 47 -1.81 -7.52 -7.79
CA ARG A 47 -1.45 -6.11 -7.56
C ARG A 47 -0.35 -5.95 -6.52
N ALA A 48 -0.41 -6.70 -5.42
CA ALA A 48 0.61 -6.68 -4.38
C ALA A 48 1.96 -7.16 -4.91
N ALA A 49 1.98 -8.21 -5.74
CA ALA A 49 3.20 -8.69 -6.38
C ALA A 49 3.80 -7.64 -7.33
N ILE A 50 2.98 -6.94 -8.13
CA ILE A 50 3.43 -5.87 -9.03
C ILE A 50 4.03 -4.71 -8.23
N TRP A 51 3.36 -4.27 -7.16
CA TRP A 51 3.88 -3.22 -6.28
C TRP A 51 5.22 -3.63 -5.64
N ALA A 52 5.32 -4.85 -5.12
CA ALA A 52 6.56 -5.37 -4.53
C ALA A 52 7.72 -5.44 -5.54
N LYS A 53 7.43 -5.78 -6.80
CA LYS A 53 8.43 -5.74 -7.87
C LYS A 53 8.94 -4.31 -8.10
N GLY A 54 8.05 -3.32 -8.09
CA GLY A 54 8.41 -1.90 -8.21
C GLY A 54 9.42 -1.44 -7.13
N ILE A 55 9.29 -1.92 -5.89
CA ILE A 55 10.23 -1.61 -4.80
C ILE A 55 11.66 -2.06 -5.13
N VAL A 56 11.81 -3.24 -5.73
CA VAL A 56 13.12 -3.79 -6.10
C VAL A 56 13.71 -3.04 -7.29
N GLU A 57 12.87 -2.63 -8.24
CA GLU A 57 13.27 -1.91 -9.45
C GLU A 57 13.61 -0.44 -9.19
N SER A 58 12.97 0.22 -8.22
CA SER A 58 13.28 1.59 -7.80
C SER A 58 14.65 1.75 -7.13
N LYS A 59 15.35 0.65 -6.84
CA LYS A 59 16.64 0.63 -6.14
C LYS A 59 17.86 0.89 -7.05
N LYS A 60 17.69 1.60 -8.15
CA LYS A 60 18.76 1.86 -9.13
C LYS A 60 19.40 3.23 -8.97
#